data_AF-A0A820D451-F1
#
_entry.id   AF-A0A820D451-F1
#
_cell.length_a   1.000
_cell.length_b   1.000
_cell.length_c   1.000
_cell.angle_alpha   90.00
_cell.angle_beta   90.00
_cell.angle_gamma   90.00
#
_symmetry.space_group_name_H-M   'P 1'
#
loop_
_entity.id
_entity.type
_entity.pdbx_description
1 polymer ?
#
loop_
_entity_poly.entity_id
_entity_poly.type
_entity_poly.pdbx_seq_one_letter_code
_entity_poly.pdbx_strand_id
1 'polypeptide(L)'
;GSCSINPLGGTITTLFTIECPNWYDVDGIQDYSLYAWTTDISQRTIIAFSSEYNFQVRLPSADNETSLLNLIVYVRDLVGSVTQVNISSVNIIADLATINDLIDKITNSSSTITNNLIVRLLSSGNQNVVGQMIISLSQEFNQMSNENFDKAISNGIPAVDISVSLLGSQSLQQTSIPLNESALIDYNIELNSLANVRDYLVTFLTNLLITTSTSIILQASSLVQLTQITNQLTRNTLMLVSNRCYELSTALYAIFEKISYEDAQSASNQLFQCASNILNAVNGPLQGRTSTLDLDYSRANMVPTDYDTDLESAWSNLNLFSNGNDFSTETIEKNRNIYYQKQLANQINSQVTQMISLLTSSLNIHLNIGQKSIINTSQSFVSLETISIESLKDRLVKQVENAQFNIPSDFILNTTSNSSVSLRVIFYNLNHFYLLFQYL
;
A
#
# COMPACT_ATOMS: atom_id res chain seq x y z
N GLY A 1 -5.58 -32.74 8.84
CA GLY A 1 -7.00 -32.36 8.82
C GLY A 1 -7.47 -32.07 7.41
N SER A 2 -8.61 -31.42 7.29
CA SER A 2 -9.17 -30.90 6.03
C SER A 2 -9.75 -29.52 6.29
N CYS A 3 -9.91 -28.69 5.26
CA CYS A 3 -10.59 -27.40 5.37
C CYS A 3 -11.73 -27.30 4.35
N SER A 4 -12.79 -26.57 4.69
CA SER A 4 -13.95 -26.34 3.84
C SER A 4 -14.56 -24.95 4.08
N ILE A 5 -15.36 -24.48 3.12
CA ILE A 5 -16.05 -23.19 3.16
C ILE A 5 -17.53 -23.36 2.82
N ASN A 6 -18.40 -22.59 3.49
CA ASN A 6 -19.82 -22.50 3.17
C ASN A 6 -20.37 -21.09 3.52
N PRO A 7 -21.25 -20.47 2.70
CA PRO A 7 -21.73 -20.92 1.39
C PRO A 7 -20.66 -20.85 0.29
N LEU A 8 -20.97 -21.33 -0.92
CA LEU A 8 -20.07 -21.25 -2.09
C LEU A 8 -20.30 -20.01 -2.96
N GLY A 9 -21.23 -19.15 -2.57
CA GLY A 9 -21.44 -17.89 -3.27
C GLY A 9 -22.15 -16.85 -2.41
N GLY A 10 -21.95 -15.58 -2.78
CA GLY A 10 -22.51 -14.45 -2.07
C GLY A 10 -21.96 -13.12 -2.57
N THR A 11 -22.02 -12.12 -1.71
CA THR A 11 -21.50 -10.77 -1.93
C THR A 11 -20.38 -10.46 -0.96
N ILE A 12 -19.71 -9.31 -1.12
CA ILE A 12 -18.70 -8.81 -0.17
C ILE A 12 -19.21 -8.63 1.27
N THR A 13 -20.53 -8.59 1.48
CA THR A 13 -21.16 -8.46 2.80
C THR A 13 -21.61 -9.80 3.39
N THR A 14 -21.62 -10.86 2.57
CA THR A 14 -22.03 -12.22 2.96
C THR A 14 -21.02 -12.83 3.94
N LEU A 15 -21.52 -13.47 4.99
CA LEU A 15 -20.69 -14.21 5.95
C LEU A 15 -20.46 -15.64 5.45
N PHE A 16 -19.19 -15.99 5.33
CA PHE A 16 -18.71 -17.33 5.01
C PHE A 16 -18.13 -17.97 6.25
N THR A 17 -18.42 -19.24 6.46
CA THR A 17 -17.84 -20.05 7.53
C THR A 17 -16.72 -20.91 6.94
N ILE A 18 -15.53 -20.79 7.50
CA ILE A 18 -14.38 -21.67 7.25
C ILE A 18 -14.31 -22.69 8.38
N GLU A 19 -14.25 -23.97 8.04
CA GLU A 19 -14.05 -25.05 9.00
C GLU A 19 -12.86 -25.91 8.60
N CYS A 20 -11.89 -26.03 9.52
CA CYS A 20 -10.68 -26.83 9.37
C CYS A 20 -10.59 -27.96 10.42
N PRO A 21 -11.50 -28.96 10.41
CA PRO A 21 -11.49 -30.00 11.44
C PRO A 21 -10.29 -30.95 11.32
N ASN A 22 -9.97 -31.62 12.44
CA ASN A 22 -9.02 -32.72 12.53
C ASN A 22 -7.57 -32.34 12.14
N TRP A 23 -7.19 -31.07 12.29
CA TRP A 23 -5.78 -30.68 12.32
C TRP A 23 -5.23 -30.92 13.72
N TYR A 24 -4.09 -31.60 13.76
CA TYR A 24 -3.39 -31.95 14.99
C TYR A 24 -1.89 -31.88 14.69
N ASP A 25 -1.17 -31.23 15.59
CA ASP A 25 0.28 -31.28 15.68
C ASP A 25 0.65 -31.60 17.13
N VAL A 26 1.78 -32.27 17.35
CA VAL A 26 2.25 -32.63 18.69
C VAL A 26 2.53 -31.38 19.51
N ASP A 27 3.06 -30.33 18.87
CA ASP A 27 3.35 -29.05 19.49
C ASP A 27 2.13 -28.11 19.45
N GLY A 28 1.03 -28.51 18.82
CA GLY A 28 -0.21 -27.75 18.72
C GLY A 28 -0.27 -26.82 17.50
N ILE A 29 -1.49 -26.38 17.19
CA ILE A 29 -1.76 -25.47 16.08
C ILE A 29 -1.75 -24.03 16.61
N GLN A 30 -0.95 -23.18 15.97
CA GLN A 30 -0.87 -21.76 16.28
C GLN A 30 -2.06 -20.99 15.71
N ASP A 31 -2.26 -21.10 14.40
CA ASP A 31 -3.28 -20.35 13.68
C ASP A 31 -3.67 -20.97 12.33
N TYR A 32 -4.79 -20.49 11.83
CA TYR A 32 -5.34 -20.69 10.50
C TYR A 32 -5.38 -19.34 9.81
N SER A 33 -4.65 -19.19 8.71
CA SER A 33 -4.60 -17.97 7.91
C SER A 33 -5.23 -18.20 6.55
N LEU A 34 -6.27 -17.44 6.21
CA LEU A 34 -6.97 -17.53 4.93
C LEU A 34 -6.38 -16.55 3.92
N TYR A 35 -6.01 -17.04 2.75
CA TYR A 35 -5.56 -16.25 1.62
C TYR A 35 -6.50 -16.43 0.42
N ALA A 36 -6.64 -15.37 -0.37
CA ALA A 36 -7.46 -15.37 -1.57
C ALA A 36 -6.72 -14.78 -2.78
N TRP A 37 -7.02 -15.27 -3.97
CA TRP A 37 -6.54 -14.73 -5.24
C TRP A 37 -7.56 -15.00 -6.36
N THR A 38 -7.43 -14.29 -7.47
CA THR A 38 -8.26 -14.50 -8.66
C THR A 38 -7.50 -15.35 -9.69
N THR A 39 -6.66 -14.74 -10.52
CA THR A 39 -5.93 -15.42 -11.60
C THR A 39 -4.57 -15.96 -11.17
N ASP A 40 -3.74 -15.11 -10.53
CA ASP A 40 -2.35 -15.45 -10.18
C ASP A 40 -2.18 -15.68 -8.67
N ILE A 41 -1.80 -16.90 -8.29
CA ILE A 41 -1.51 -17.30 -6.89
C ILE A 41 -0.34 -16.51 -6.28
N SER A 42 0.53 -15.91 -7.10
CA SER A 42 1.60 -15.03 -6.64
C SER A 42 1.06 -13.73 -6.04
N GLN A 43 -0.14 -13.31 -6.45
CA GLN A 43 -0.83 -12.10 -5.98
C GLN A 43 -1.82 -12.37 -4.84
N ARG A 44 -1.74 -13.55 -4.22
CA ARG A 44 -2.63 -13.91 -3.11
C ARG A 44 -2.50 -12.89 -1.97
N THR A 45 -3.64 -12.52 -1.44
CA THR A 45 -3.76 -11.55 -0.35
C THR A 45 -4.35 -12.26 0.87
N ILE A 46 -3.81 -11.99 2.05
CA ILE A 46 -4.39 -12.48 3.30
C ILE A 46 -5.75 -11.80 3.54
N ILE A 47 -6.74 -12.58 3.93
CA ILE A 47 -8.10 -12.11 4.18
C ILE A 47 -8.42 -12.12 5.66
N ALA A 48 -8.02 -13.18 6.37
CA ALA A 48 -8.32 -13.35 7.78
C ALA A 48 -7.34 -14.30 8.44
N PHE A 49 -7.31 -14.27 9.76
CA PHE A 49 -6.63 -15.29 10.54
C PHE A 49 -7.39 -15.62 11.83
N SER A 50 -7.20 -16.83 12.34
CA SER A 50 -7.90 -17.32 13.53
C SER A 50 -7.04 -18.34 14.29
N SER A 51 -7.07 -18.32 15.62
CA SER A 51 -6.53 -19.42 16.43
C SER A 51 -7.49 -20.62 16.49
N GLU A 52 -8.76 -20.40 16.16
CA GLU A 52 -9.80 -21.43 16.12
C GLU A 52 -9.96 -21.99 14.72
N TYR A 53 -10.20 -23.30 14.63
CA TYR A 53 -10.40 -24.01 13.36
C TYR A 53 -11.73 -23.67 12.67
N ASN A 54 -12.66 -23.02 13.38
CA ASN A 54 -13.94 -22.56 12.86
C ASN A 54 -14.03 -21.04 13.02
N PHE A 55 -14.12 -20.32 11.90
CA PHE A 55 -14.18 -18.87 11.92
C PHE A 55 -14.97 -18.31 10.73
N GLN A 56 -15.49 -17.10 10.92
CA GLN A 56 -16.29 -16.41 9.91
C GLN A 56 -15.49 -15.33 9.19
N VAL A 57 -15.71 -15.22 7.88
CA VAL A 57 -15.03 -14.27 7.01
C VAL A 57 -16.00 -13.62 6.03
N ARG A 58 -15.67 -12.41 5.59
CA ARG A 58 -16.17 -11.78 4.37
C ARG A 58 -15.07 -11.79 3.34
N LEU A 59 -15.45 -12.00 2.08
CA LEU A 59 -14.51 -12.21 1.00
C LEU A 59 -14.59 -11.06 0.00
N PRO A 60 -13.47 -10.70 -0.64
CA PRO A 60 -13.49 -9.79 -1.77
C PRO A 60 -14.28 -10.38 -2.94
N SER A 61 -14.75 -9.52 -3.80
CA SER A 61 -15.32 -9.89 -5.10
C SER A 61 -14.31 -10.67 -5.94
N ALA A 62 -14.82 -11.61 -6.73
CA ALA A 62 -14.04 -12.25 -7.77
C ALA A 62 -13.82 -11.29 -8.94
N ASP A 63 -12.83 -11.57 -9.78
CA ASP A 63 -12.67 -10.81 -11.01
C ASP A 63 -13.81 -11.06 -12.00
N ASN A 64 -14.01 -10.10 -12.90
CA ASN A 64 -15.04 -10.17 -13.93
C ASN A 64 -14.79 -11.28 -14.96
N GLU A 65 -13.56 -11.78 -15.09
CA GLU A 65 -13.18 -12.76 -16.11
C GLU A 65 -13.46 -14.20 -15.68
N THR A 66 -13.13 -14.56 -14.43
CA THR A 66 -13.26 -15.93 -13.93
C THR A 66 -14.50 -16.11 -13.07
N SER A 67 -15.05 -15.03 -12.50
CA SER A 67 -16.16 -15.05 -11.53
C SER A 67 -15.91 -15.98 -10.33
N LEU A 68 -14.66 -16.36 -10.08
CA LEU A 68 -14.27 -17.28 -9.02
C LEU A 68 -13.11 -16.70 -8.21
N LEU A 69 -13.30 -16.67 -6.90
CA LEU A 69 -12.25 -16.38 -5.94
C LEU A 69 -11.66 -17.70 -5.47
N ASN A 70 -10.36 -17.88 -5.70
CA ASN A 70 -9.61 -19.04 -5.25
C ASN A 70 -9.11 -18.81 -3.82
N LEU A 71 -9.14 -19.88 -3.01
CA LEU A 71 -8.91 -19.80 -1.57
C LEU A 71 -7.94 -20.89 -1.10
N ILE A 72 -7.06 -20.51 -0.17
CA ILE A 72 -6.13 -21.43 0.48
C ILE A 72 -6.03 -21.09 1.97
N VAL A 73 -6.05 -22.11 2.82
CA VAL A 73 -5.83 -21.96 4.25
C VAL A 73 -4.43 -22.44 4.58
N TYR A 74 -3.68 -21.60 5.28
CA TYR A 74 -2.40 -21.94 5.85
C TYR A 74 -2.63 -22.36 7.29
N VAL A 75 -2.31 -23.61 7.60
CA VAL A 75 -2.38 -24.17 8.96
C VAL A 75 -0.96 -24.17 9.51
N ARG A 76 -0.75 -23.43 10.59
CA ARG A 76 0.57 -23.22 11.20
C ARG A 76 0.66 -23.89 12.56
N ASP A 77 1.77 -24.56 12.84
CA ASP A 77 2.09 -25.10 14.17
C ASP A 77 2.75 -24.04 15.08
N LEU A 78 3.03 -24.36 16.35
CA LEU A 78 3.71 -23.45 17.28
C LEU A 78 5.21 -23.22 16.98
N VAL A 79 5.82 -23.99 16.07
CA VAL A 79 7.24 -23.87 15.69
C VAL A 79 7.45 -23.19 14.33
N GLY A 80 6.36 -22.77 13.68
CA GLY A 80 6.35 -22.01 12.44
C GLY A 80 6.26 -22.85 11.15
N SER A 81 6.06 -24.17 11.23
CA SER A 81 5.82 -24.99 10.03
C SER A 81 4.42 -24.72 9.49
N VAL A 82 4.30 -24.61 8.17
CA VAL A 82 3.04 -24.29 7.50
C VAL A 82 2.64 -25.40 6.55
N THR A 83 1.40 -25.89 6.70
CA THR A 83 0.74 -26.73 5.70
C THR A 83 -0.30 -25.91 4.95
N GLN A 84 -0.26 -25.98 3.62
CA GLN A 84 -1.21 -25.28 2.75
C GLN A 84 -2.35 -26.20 2.34
N VAL A 85 -3.58 -25.71 2.47
CA VAL A 85 -4.80 -26.49 2.22
C VAL A 85 -5.69 -25.71 1.26
N ASN A 86 -5.76 -26.17 0.01
CA ASN A 86 -6.71 -25.62 -0.96
C ASN A 86 -8.13 -25.96 -0.52
N ILE A 87 -9.01 -24.98 -0.58
CA ILE A 87 -10.45 -25.17 -0.36
C ILE A 87 -11.22 -24.78 -1.61
N SER A 88 -12.52 -25.09 -1.65
CA SER A 88 -13.36 -24.77 -2.81
C SER A 88 -13.31 -23.28 -3.15
N SER A 89 -13.15 -22.97 -4.43
CA SER A 89 -13.33 -21.62 -4.96
C SER A 89 -14.79 -21.18 -4.80
N VAL A 90 -15.02 -19.88 -4.66
CA VAL A 90 -16.34 -19.30 -4.38
C VAL A 90 -16.67 -18.18 -5.35
N ASN A 91 -17.97 -18.03 -5.65
CA ASN A 91 -18.46 -16.96 -6.52
C ASN A 91 -18.89 -15.76 -5.67
N ILE A 92 -18.10 -14.69 -5.68
CA ILE A 92 -18.39 -13.46 -4.93
C ILE A 92 -18.62 -12.33 -5.90
N ILE A 93 -19.80 -11.73 -5.84
CA ILE A 93 -20.14 -10.55 -6.63
C ILE A 93 -20.02 -9.28 -5.80
N ALA A 94 -19.64 -8.18 -6.45
CA ALA A 94 -19.65 -6.86 -5.84
C ALA A 94 -21.07 -6.46 -5.43
N ASP A 95 -21.21 -5.85 -4.26
CA ASP A 95 -22.47 -5.25 -3.80
C ASP A 95 -22.52 -3.77 -4.22
N LEU A 96 -22.60 -3.55 -5.53
CA LEU A 96 -22.50 -2.21 -6.14
C LEU A 96 -23.51 -1.23 -5.56
N ALA A 97 -24.71 -1.69 -5.19
CA ALA A 97 -25.72 -0.84 -4.57
C ALA A 97 -25.25 -0.32 -3.20
N THR A 98 -24.72 -1.20 -2.35
CA THR A 98 -24.21 -0.81 -1.02
C THR A 98 -22.92 0.03 -1.12
N ILE A 99 -22.08 -0.24 -2.12
CA ILE A 99 -20.86 0.53 -2.40
C ILE A 99 -21.21 1.94 -2.87
N ASN A 100 -22.13 2.09 -3.82
CA ASN A 100 -22.55 3.39 -4.32
C ASN A 100 -23.26 4.21 -3.22
N ASP A 101 -24.09 3.58 -2.38
CA ASP A 101 -24.66 4.25 -1.19
C ASP A 101 -23.57 4.78 -0.24
N LEU A 102 -22.46 4.03 -0.07
CA LEU A 102 -21.32 4.49 0.73
C LEU A 102 -20.64 5.71 0.09
N ILE A 103 -20.34 5.65 -1.22
CA ILE A 103 -19.72 6.75 -1.97
C ILE A 103 -20.59 8.00 -1.88
N ASP A 104 -21.89 7.87 -2.13
CA ASP A 104 -22.84 8.98 -2.11
C ASP A 104 -22.96 9.62 -0.73
N LYS A 105 -23.02 8.82 0.34
CA LYS A 105 -23.10 9.32 1.72
C LYS A 105 -21.86 10.06 2.16
N ILE A 106 -20.67 9.58 1.78
CA ILE A 106 -19.39 10.23 2.09
C ILE A 106 -19.26 11.53 1.28
N THR A 107 -19.49 11.46 -0.03
CA THR A 107 -19.29 12.61 -0.92
C THR A 107 -20.25 13.74 -0.60
N ASN A 108 -21.52 13.44 -0.28
CA ASN A 108 -22.53 14.44 0.05
C ASN A 108 -22.55 14.82 1.55
N SER A 109 -21.55 14.41 2.34
CA SER A 109 -21.43 14.73 3.78
C SER A 109 -22.72 14.44 4.58
N SER A 110 -23.33 13.28 4.34
CA SER A 110 -24.60 12.92 4.99
C SER A 110 -24.41 12.65 6.48
N SER A 111 -25.21 13.31 7.33
CA SER A 111 -25.24 13.11 8.78
C SER A 111 -25.67 11.70 9.23
N THR A 112 -26.01 10.80 8.29
CA THR A 112 -26.51 9.44 8.54
C THR A 112 -25.56 8.32 8.09
N ILE A 113 -24.29 8.64 7.81
CA ILE A 113 -23.28 7.68 7.35
C ILE A 113 -23.16 6.43 8.26
N THR A 114 -23.42 6.59 9.56
CA THR A 114 -23.38 5.51 10.57
C THR A 114 -24.42 4.39 10.33
N ASN A 115 -25.47 4.64 9.54
CA ASN A 115 -26.48 3.64 9.19
C ASN A 115 -26.06 2.73 8.03
N ASN A 116 -24.99 3.06 7.29
CA ASN A 116 -24.48 2.22 6.23
C ASN A 116 -23.89 0.91 6.81
N LEU A 117 -24.20 -0.23 6.18
CA LEU A 117 -23.78 -1.55 6.66
C LEU A 117 -22.25 -1.68 6.71
N ILE A 118 -21.55 -1.19 5.69
CA ILE A 118 -20.09 -1.24 5.61
C ILE A 118 -19.46 -0.44 6.75
N VAL A 119 -19.98 0.76 7.00
CA VAL A 119 -19.52 1.61 8.11
C VAL A 119 -19.69 0.90 9.45
N ARG A 120 -20.84 0.25 9.69
CA ARG A 120 -21.06 -0.54 10.92
C ARG A 120 -20.07 -1.70 11.07
N LEU A 121 -19.73 -2.37 9.97
CA LEU A 121 -18.74 -3.44 9.98
C LEU A 121 -17.34 -2.91 10.28
N LEU A 122 -16.95 -1.80 9.67
CA LEU A 122 -15.67 -1.12 9.91
C LEU A 122 -15.56 -0.60 11.36
N SER A 123 -16.65 -0.05 11.90
CA SER A 123 -16.72 0.42 13.30
C SER A 123 -16.64 -0.70 14.34
N SER A 124 -16.63 -1.98 13.94
CA SER A 124 -16.47 -3.09 14.89
C SER A 124 -15.11 -3.10 15.58
N GLY A 125 -14.08 -2.49 14.97
CA GLY A 125 -12.70 -2.52 15.46
C GLY A 125 -12.05 -3.92 15.41
N ASN A 126 -12.74 -4.92 14.90
CA ASN A 126 -12.20 -6.26 14.73
C ASN A 126 -11.25 -6.26 13.52
N GLN A 127 -9.98 -6.62 13.74
CA GLN A 127 -8.94 -6.58 12.70
C GLN A 127 -9.30 -7.38 11.44
N ASN A 128 -9.88 -8.57 11.59
CA ASN A 128 -10.32 -9.39 10.46
C ASN A 128 -11.44 -8.70 9.71
N VAL A 129 -12.48 -8.23 10.40
CA VAL A 129 -13.61 -7.57 9.74
C VAL A 129 -13.17 -6.30 9.04
N VAL A 130 -12.36 -5.46 9.69
CA VAL A 130 -11.85 -4.22 9.09
C VAL A 130 -10.95 -4.53 7.89
N GLY A 131 -10.00 -5.47 8.03
CA GLY A 131 -9.11 -5.87 6.95
C GLY A 131 -9.88 -6.42 5.74
N GLN A 132 -10.83 -7.33 5.96
CA GLN A 132 -11.70 -7.89 4.92
C GLN A 132 -12.46 -6.81 4.16
N MET A 133 -13.11 -5.89 4.88
CA MET A 133 -13.90 -4.83 4.25
C MET A 133 -13.00 -3.84 3.50
N ILE A 134 -11.87 -3.44 4.06
CA ILE A 134 -10.95 -2.49 3.40
C ILE A 134 -10.35 -3.11 2.14
N ILE A 135 -9.90 -4.37 2.19
CA ILE A 135 -9.38 -5.09 1.01
C ILE A 135 -10.44 -5.14 -0.07
N SER A 136 -11.66 -5.62 0.27
CA SER A 136 -12.75 -5.79 -0.69
C SER A 136 -13.16 -4.46 -1.35
N LEU A 137 -13.35 -3.40 -0.54
CA LEU A 137 -13.71 -2.08 -1.06
C LEU A 137 -12.61 -1.46 -1.89
N SER A 138 -11.36 -1.58 -1.44
CA SER A 138 -10.24 -0.98 -2.16
C SER A 138 -10.06 -1.64 -3.53
N GLN A 139 -10.22 -2.97 -3.63
CA GLN A 139 -10.17 -3.67 -4.91
C GLN A 139 -11.26 -3.17 -5.87
N GLU A 140 -12.50 -3.02 -5.39
CA GLU A 140 -13.60 -2.43 -6.17
C GLU A 140 -13.28 -1.00 -6.63
N PHE A 141 -12.78 -0.15 -5.73
CA PHE A 141 -12.41 1.23 -6.09
C PHE A 141 -11.21 1.30 -7.03
N ASN A 142 -10.27 0.36 -6.93
CA ASN A 142 -9.14 0.27 -7.83
C ASN A 142 -9.62 -0.15 -9.23
N GLN A 143 -10.58 -1.06 -9.32
CA GLN A 143 -11.23 -1.41 -10.58
C GLN A 143 -12.00 -0.22 -11.17
N MET A 144 -12.88 0.42 -10.41
CA MET A 144 -13.60 1.63 -10.85
C MET A 144 -12.64 2.71 -11.34
N SER A 145 -11.52 2.90 -10.64
CA SER A 145 -10.50 3.88 -11.04
C SER A 145 -9.83 3.53 -12.36
N ASN A 146 -9.55 2.26 -12.63
CA ASN A 146 -8.96 1.83 -13.90
C ASN A 146 -9.96 2.02 -15.05
N GLU A 147 -11.23 1.69 -14.83
CA GLU A 147 -12.30 1.91 -15.82
C GLU A 147 -12.47 3.42 -16.13
N ASN A 148 -12.44 4.27 -15.09
CA ASN A 148 -12.50 5.73 -15.26
C ASN A 148 -11.28 6.29 -15.99
N PHE A 149 -10.10 5.71 -15.75
CA PHE A 149 -8.87 6.06 -16.45
C PHE A 149 -8.94 5.70 -17.95
N ASP A 150 -9.39 4.48 -18.28
CA ASP A 150 -9.55 4.05 -19.67
C ASP A 150 -10.59 4.91 -20.41
N LYS A 151 -11.70 5.22 -19.73
CA LYS A 151 -12.73 6.15 -20.22
C LYS A 151 -12.15 7.54 -20.48
N ALA A 152 -11.38 8.10 -19.55
CA ALA A 152 -10.70 9.39 -19.71
C ALA A 152 -9.77 9.42 -20.93
N ILE A 153 -8.97 8.38 -21.13
CA ILE A 153 -8.09 8.25 -22.31
C ILE A 153 -8.92 8.20 -23.59
N SER A 154 -9.97 7.37 -23.62
CA SER A 154 -10.85 7.23 -24.78
C SER A 154 -11.55 8.55 -25.14
N ASN A 155 -11.76 9.43 -24.16
CA ASN A 155 -12.37 10.75 -24.32
C ASN A 155 -11.38 11.88 -24.63
N GLY A 156 -10.10 11.56 -24.86
CA GLY A 156 -9.10 12.51 -25.35
C GLY A 156 -8.21 13.13 -24.26
N ILE A 157 -8.10 12.52 -23.07
CA ILE A 157 -7.15 12.94 -22.04
C ILE A 157 -5.84 12.15 -22.19
N PRO A 158 -4.67 12.80 -22.36
CA PRO A 158 -3.40 12.10 -22.41
C PRO A 158 -3.10 11.37 -21.09
N ALA A 159 -2.73 10.09 -21.17
CA ALA A 159 -2.42 9.27 -19.99
C ALA A 159 -1.28 9.85 -19.11
N VAL A 160 -0.34 10.57 -19.73
CA VAL A 160 0.78 11.24 -19.07
C VAL A 160 0.35 12.34 -18.11
N ASP A 161 -0.83 12.93 -18.31
CA ASP A 161 -1.32 14.07 -17.54
C ASP A 161 -2.05 13.64 -16.26
N ILE A 162 -2.45 12.36 -16.18
CA ILE A 162 -3.33 11.84 -15.12
C ILE A 162 -2.76 10.62 -14.38
N SER A 163 -1.58 10.12 -14.77
CA SER A 163 -0.98 8.92 -14.15
C SER A 163 0.55 8.91 -14.06
N VAL A 164 1.04 8.11 -13.12
CA VAL A 164 2.45 7.73 -12.99
C VAL A 164 2.60 6.30 -13.49
N SER A 165 3.42 6.10 -14.52
CA SER A 165 3.77 4.79 -15.10
C SER A 165 4.27 3.81 -14.03
N LEU A 166 4.04 2.50 -14.17
CA LEU A 166 4.57 1.44 -13.29
C LEU A 166 6.07 1.23 -13.48
N LEU A 167 6.74 0.62 -12.49
CA LEU A 167 8.16 0.28 -12.58
C LEU A 167 8.34 -0.75 -13.72
N GLY A 168 9.16 -0.45 -14.72
CA GLY A 168 9.36 -1.30 -15.89
C GLY A 168 8.22 -1.27 -16.93
N SER A 169 7.43 -0.18 -16.95
CA SER A 169 6.50 0.07 -18.06
C SER A 169 7.11 1.04 -19.06
N GLN A 170 6.76 0.89 -20.35
CA GLN A 170 7.16 1.86 -21.38
C GLN A 170 6.60 3.24 -21.03
N SER A 171 7.41 4.28 -21.26
CA SER A 171 6.96 5.68 -21.15
C SER A 171 5.65 5.86 -21.91
N LEU A 172 4.64 6.36 -21.21
CA LEU A 172 3.37 6.76 -21.83
C LEU A 172 3.68 7.82 -22.91
N GLN A 173 3.22 7.58 -24.14
CA GLN A 173 3.48 8.48 -25.26
C GLN A 173 2.51 9.66 -25.21
N GLN A 174 3.04 10.87 -25.32
CA GLN A 174 2.24 12.08 -25.41
C GLN A 174 1.68 12.20 -26.84
N THR A 175 0.39 11.96 -27.00
CA THR A 175 -0.32 12.25 -28.26
C THR A 175 -0.80 13.70 -28.22
N SER A 176 -0.52 14.45 -29.29
CA SER A 176 -0.91 15.86 -29.45
C SER A 176 -2.41 15.97 -29.81
N ILE A 177 -3.28 15.47 -28.93
CA ILE A 177 -4.73 15.58 -29.05
C ILE A 177 -5.15 16.83 -28.24
N PRO A 178 -5.98 17.73 -28.80
CA PRO A 178 -6.51 18.84 -28.02
C PRO A 178 -7.28 18.31 -26.81
N LEU A 179 -6.94 18.83 -25.63
CA LEU A 179 -7.47 18.39 -24.35
C LEU A 179 -8.99 18.60 -24.32
N ASN A 180 -9.73 17.54 -24.03
CA ASN A 180 -11.16 17.63 -23.79
C ASN A 180 -11.44 18.09 -22.35
N GLU A 181 -11.66 19.40 -22.18
CA GLU A 181 -11.89 20.02 -20.87
C GLU A 181 -13.10 19.41 -20.13
N SER A 182 -14.18 19.08 -20.85
CA SER A 182 -15.37 18.46 -20.23
C SER A 182 -15.05 17.09 -19.67
N ALA A 183 -14.31 16.26 -20.43
CA ALA A 183 -13.90 14.94 -19.95
C ALA A 183 -12.95 15.05 -18.76
N LEU A 184 -12.08 16.07 -18.73
CA LEU A 184 -11.18 16.31 -17.60
C LEU A 184 -11.93 16.72 -16.33
N ILE A 185 -12.99 17.52 -16.46
CA ILE A 185 -13.88 17.85 -15.34
C ILE A 185 -14.54 16.59 -14.79
N ASP A 186 -15.14 15.77 -15.66
CA ASP A 186 -15.81 14.52 -15.25
C ASP A 186 -14.84 13.56 -14.54
N TYR A 187 -13.64 13.39 -15.11
CA TYR A 187 -12.58 12.58 -14.51
C TYR A 187 -12.17 13.10 -13.12
N ASN A 188 -11.98 14.42 -12.96
CA ASN A 188 -11.62 14.99 -11.66
C ASN A 188 -12.74 14.88 -10.63
N ILE A 189 -14.01 14.90 -11.03
CA ILE A 189 -15.15 14.66 -10.12
C ILE A 189 -15.09 13.21 -9.59
N GLU A 190 -14.95 12.23 -10.48
CA GLU A 190 -14.83 10.81 -10.11
C GLU A 190 -13.59 10.55 -9.24
N LEU A 191 -12.45 11.15 -9.60
CA LEU A 191 -11.19 11.09 -8.84
C LEU A 191 -11.36 11.60 -7.41
N ASN A 192 -11.94 12.79 -7.23
CA ASN A 192 -12.13 13.40 -5.93
C ASN A 192 -13.16 12.64 -5.07
N SER A 193 -14.21 12.09 -5.69
CA SER A 193 -15.18 11.24 -4.97
C SER A 193 -14.49 10.02 -4.36
N LEU A 194 -13.71 9.29 -5.15
CA LEU A 194 -12.96 8.12 -4.67
C LEU A 194 -11.83 8.48 -3.68
N ALA A 195 -11.22 9.66 -3.82
CA ALA A 195 -10.24 10.15 -2.85
C ALA A 195 -10.88 10.46 -1.48
N ASN A 196 -12.06 11.08 -1.46
CA ASN A 196 -12.81 11.34 -0.23
C ASN A 196 -13.18 10.04 0.51
N VAL A 197 -13.57 9.00 -0.23
CA VAL A 197 -13.86 7.70 0.35
C VAL A 197 -12.60 7.06 0.96
N ARG A 198 -11.44 7.13 0.29
CA ARG A 198 -10.18 6.62 0.85
C ARG A 198 -9.72 7.40 2.09
N ASP A 199 -9.87 8.72 2.09
CA ASP A 199 -9.59 9.60 3.24
C ASP A 199 -10.46 9.22 4.46
N TYR A 200 -11.71 8.80 4.22
CA TYR A 200 -12.57 8.29 5.28
C TYR A 200 -12.16 6.88 5.73
N LEU A 201 -11.95 5.95 4.79
CA LEU A 201 -11.68 4.54 5.08
C LEU A 201 -10.38 4.30 5.85
N VAL A 202 -9.33 5.07 5.55
CA VAL A 202 -8.03 4.93 6.22
C VAL A 202 -8.14 5.12 7.74
N THR A 203 -9.12 5.89 8.23
CA THR A 203 -9.31 6.16 9.65
C THR A 203 -9.64 4.91 10.46
N PHE A 204 -10.19 3.86 9.84
CA PHE A 204 -10.48 2.58 10.51
C PHE A 204 -9.24 1.72 10.70
N LEU A 205 -8.12 2.03 10.03
CA LEU A 205 -6.86 1.27 10.13
C LEU A 205 -5.91 1.83 11.20
N THR A 206 -6.08 3.10 11.61
CA THR A 206 -5.10 3.81 12.45
C THR A 206 -4.97 3.26 13.85
N ASN A 207 -6.06 2.74 14.42
CA ASN A 207 -6.13 2.30 15.82
C ASN A 207 -6.34 0.79 15.99
N LEU A 208 -6.13 0.00 14.93
CA LEU A 208 -6.19 -1.45 15.06
C LEU A 208 -5.09 -1.93 16.02
N LEU A 209 -5.34 -3.00 16.75
CA LEU A 209 -4.29 -3.59 17.59
C LEU A 209 -3.18 -4.17 16.69
N ILE A 210 -2.00 -4.45 17.23
CA ILE A 210 -0.96 -5.22 16.53
C ILE A 210 -0.60 -6.38 17.44
N THR A 211 -1.10 -7.58 17.13
CA THR A 211 -1.09 -8.73 18.05
C THR A 211 -0.10 -9.82 17.66
N THR A 212 0.03 -10.10 16.36
CA THR A 212 0.84 -11.19 15.80
C THR A 212 1.50 -10.79 14.47
N SER A 213 2.40 -11.62 13.94
CA SER A 213 2.89 -11.46 12.56
C SER A 213 1.74 -11.41 11.56
N THR A 214 0.75 -12.30 11.70
CA THR A 214 -0.42 -12.36 10.83
C THR A 214 -1.28 -11.10 10.89
N SER A 215 -1.41 -10.49 12.08
CA SER A 215 -2.03 -9.15 12.22
C SER A 215 -1.25 -8.07 11.46
N ILE A 216 0.08 -8.12 11.46
CA ILE A 216 0.91 -7.18 10.68
C ILE A 216 0.68 -7.39 9.19
N ILE A 217 0.71 -8.65 8.72
CA ILE A 217 0.51 -8.99 7.30
C ILE A 217 -0.88 -8.54 6.82
N LEU A 218 -1.94 -8.78 7.60
CA LEU A 218 -3.31 -8.38 7.24
C LEU A 218 -3.44 -6.86 7.10
N GLN A 219 -2.92 -6.11 8.06
CA GLN A 219 -3.03 -4.65 8.04
C GLN A 219 -2.14 -4.01 6.98
N ALA A 220 -0.92 -4.52 6.80
CA ALA A 220 -0.05 -4.08 5.72
C ALA A 220 -0.68 -4.37 4.35
N SER A 221 -1.30 -5.55 4.17
CA SER A 221 -2.03 -5.88 2.95
C SER A 221 -3.22 -4.95 2.70
N SER A 222 -3.96 -4.61 3.75
CA SER A 222 -5.08 -3.66 3.67
C SER A 222 -4.61 -2.27 3.24
N LEU A 223 -3.48 -1.80 3.78
CA LEU A 223 -2.86 -0.52 3.42
C LEU A 223 -2.36 -0.52 1.97
N VAL A 224 -1.75 -1.62 1.49
CA VAL A 224 -1.33 -1.77 0.09
C VAL A 224 -2.53 -1.62 -0.85
N GLN A 225 -3.63 -2.32 -0.59
CA GLN A 225 -4.83 -2.26 -1.42
C GLN A 225 -5.43 -0.85 -1.43
N LEU A 226 -5.53 -0.21 -0.25
CA LEU A 226 -6.06 1.16 -0.11
C LEU A 226 -5.21 2.21 -0.85
N THR A 227 -3.89 2.00 -0.89
CA THR A 227 -2.92 2.97 -1.46
C THR A 227 -2.53 2.70 -2.90
N GLN A 228 -3.05 1.65 -3.53
CA GLN A 228 -2.64 1.23 -4.86
C GLN A 228 -2.85 2.34 -5.92
N ILE A 229 -3.97 3.07 -5.84
CA ILE A 229 -4.26 4.20 -6.72
C ILE A 229 -3.71 5.48 -6.10
N THR A 230 -2.48 5.82 -6.47
CA THR A 230 -1.67 6.85 -5.81
C THR A 230 -2.20 8.27 -6.02
N ASN A 231 -2.87 8.54 -7.14
CA ASN A 231 -3.47 9.85 -7.44
C ASN A 231 -4.79 10.11 -6.70
N GLN A 232 -5.29 9.15 -5.91
CA GLN A 232 -6.49 9.28 -5.07
C GLN A 232 -6.16 9.35 -3.57
N LEU A 233 -4.89 9.59 -3.22
CA LEU A 233 -4.44 9.69 -1.84
C LEU A 233 -4.24 11.14 -1.45
N THR A 234 -5.13 11.64 -0.58
CA THR A 234 -5.01 12.97 0.02
C THR A 234 -3.80 13.07 0.94
N ARG A 235 -3.36 14.28 1.28
CA ARG A 235 -2.29 14.50 2.26
C ARG A 235 -2.59 13.87 3.62
N ASN A 236 -3.83 13.95 4.07
CA ASN A 236 -4.25 13.32 5.32
C ASN A 236 -4.16 11.79 5.23
N THR A 237 -4.62 11.20 4.12
CA THR A 237 -4.47 9.76 3.87
C THR A 237 -3.00 9.36 3.91
N LEU A 238 -2.14 10.09 3.19
CA LEU A 238 -0.70 9.81 3.14
C LEU A 238 -0.04 9.88 4.51
N MET A 239 -0.39 10.89 5.33
CA MET A 239 0.10 11.01 6.70
C MET A 239 -0.33 9.80 7.56
N LEU A 240 -1.62 9.44 7.53
CA LEU A 240 -2.16 8.34 8.33
C LEU A 240 -1.59 6.98 7.92
N VAL A 241 -1.50 6.71 6.61
CA VAL A 241 -0.89 5.47 6.08
C VAL A 241 0.60 5.43 6.40
N SER A 242 1.34 6.54 6.22
CA SER A 242 2.77 6.61 6.55
C SER A 242 3.03 6.27 8.02
N ASN A 243 2.25 6.88 8.93
CA ASN A 243 2.31 6.59 10.37
C ASN A 243 2.02 5.12 10.64
N ARG A 244 0.96 4.58 10.03
CA ARG A 244 0.58 3.20 10.26
C ARG A 244 1.59 2.19 9.71
N CYS A 245 2.11 2.39 8.51
CA CYS A 245 3.14 1.51 7.95
C CYS A 245 4.45 1.60 8.75
N TYR A 246 4.78 2.75 9.34
CA TYR A 246 5.91 2.88 10.27
C TYR A 246 5.71 2.12 11.59
N GLU A 247 4.53 2.23 12.21
CA GLU A 247 4.16 1.47 13.40
C GLU A 247 4.24 -0.04 13.15
N LEU A 248 3.70 -0.51 12.03
CA LEU A 248 3.76 -1.92 11.62
C LEU A 248 5.20 -2.39 11.37
N SER A 249 6.04 -1.55 10.74
CA SER A 249 7.47 -1.85 10.54
C SER A 249 8.23 -1.96 11.87
N THR A 250 7.91 -1.08 12.83
CA THR A 250 8.49 -1.11 14.17
C THR A 250 8.05 -2.36 14.93
N ALA A 251 6.77 -2.72 14.86
CA ALA A 251 6.24 -3.93 15.47
C ALA A 251 6.88 -5.19 14.87
N LEU A 252 7.05 -5.26 13.54
CA LEU A 252 7.74 -6.34 12.87
C LEU A 252 9.18 -6.47 13.37
N TYR A 253 9.90 -5.34 13.44
CA TYR A 253 11.25 -5.28 13.98
C TYR A 253 11.35 -5.63 15.47
N ALA A 254 10.27 -5.54 16.25
CA ALA A 254 10.28 -5.98 17.63
C ALA A 254 10.12 -7.50 17.78
N ILE A 255 9.56 -8.18 16.78
CA ILE A 255 9.21 -9.61 16.86
C ILE A 255 9.93 -10.49 15.83
N PHE A 256 10.77 -9.93 14.95
CA PHE A 256 11.31 -10.65 13.79
C PHE A 256 12.12 -11.91 14.14
N GLU A 257 12.75 -11.96 15.31
CA GLU A 257 13.51 -13.13 15.78
C GLU A 257 12.61 -14.29 16.23
N LYS A 258 11.31 -14.03 16.42
CA LYS A 258 10.33 -14.97 16.97
C LYS A 258 9.30 -15.45 15.95
N ILE A 259 9.48 -15.08 14.69
CA ILE A 259 8.56 -15.40 13.59
C ILE A 259 9.33 -16.13 12.49
N SER A 260 8.61 -16.86 11.64
CA SER A 260 9.23 -17.53 10.51
C SER A 260 9.74 -16.51 9.48
N TYR A 261 10.73 -16.93 8.68
CA TYR A 261 11.25 -16.10 7.60
C TYR A 261 10.14 -15.73 6.60
N GLU A 262 9.22 -16.65 6.32
CA GLU A 262 8.11 -16.45 5.39
C GLU A 262 7.17 -15.35 5.88
N ASP A 263 6.91 -15.25 7.17
CA ASP A 263 6.11 -14.18 7.77
C ASP A 263 6.84 -12.85 7.72
N ALA A 264 8.12 -12.83 8.08
CA ALA A 264 8.96 -11.64 8.01
C ALA A 264 9.02 -11.12 6.57
N GLN A 265 9.17 -12.01 5.60
CA GLN A 265 9.19 -11.72 4.17
C GLN A 265 7.82 -11.21 3.70
N SER A 266 6.74 -11.90 4.04
CA SER A 266 5.38 -11.50 3.64
C SER A 266 5.02 -10.13 4.20
N ALA A 267 5.27 -9.88 5.49
CA ALA A 267 5.02 -8.57 6.11
C ALA A 267 5.89 -7.48 5.48
N SER A 268 7.19 -7.74 5.29
CA SER A 268 8.10 -6.77 4.67
C SER A 268 7.71 -6.42 3.25
N ASN A 269 7.32 -7.41 2.44
CA ASN A 269 6.86 -7.18 1.06
C ASN A 269 5.71 -6.18 1.02
N GLN A 270 4.69 -6.37 1.85
CA GLN A 270 3.54 -5.47 1.90
C GLN A 270 3.93 -4.08 2.42
N LEU A 271 4.81 -3.99 3.41
CA LEU A 271 5.26 -2.71 3.95
C LEU A 271 6.16 -1.93 2.97
N PHE A 272 7.00 -2.61 2.18
CA PHE A 272 7.76 -1.98 1.10
C PHE A 272 6.85 -1.49 -0.03
N GLN A 273 5.82 -2.25 -0.40
CA GLN A 273 4.80 -1.80 -1.36
C GLN A 273 4.04 -0.58 -0.84
N CYS A 274 3.60 -0.60 0.43
CA CYS A 274 2.98 0.56 1.08
C CYS A 274 3.89 1.80 0.99
N ALA A 275 5.16 1.67 1.39
CA ALA A 275 6.14 2.75 1.32
C ALA A 275 6.29 3.30 -0.10
N SER A 276 6.34 2.42 -1.10
CA SER A 276 6.40 2.80 -2.51
C SER A 276 5.18 3.59 -2.96
N ASN A 277 3.98 3.12 -2.63
CA ASN A 277 2.73 3.80 -2.98
C ASN A 277 2.68 5.21 -2.37
N ILE A 278 3.06 5.34 -1.10
CA ILE A 278 3.11 6.63 -0.40
C ILE A 278 4.11 7.59 -1.07
N LEU A 279 5.33 7.13 -1.37
CA LEU A 279 6.35 7.94 -2.04
C LEU A 279 5.91 8.41 -3.43
N ASN A 280 5.25 7.52 -4.18
CA ASN A 280 4.73 7.85 -5.50
C ASN A 280 3.61 8.91 -5.42
N ALA A 281 2.67 8.71 -4.50
CA ALA A 281 1.54 9.59 -4.30
C ALA A 281 1.93 11.00 -3.82
N VAL A 282 2.86 11.12 -2.86
CA VAL A 282 3.25 12.44 -2.34
C VAL A 282 4.01 13.27 -3.37
N ASN A 283 4.78 12.62 -4.24
CA ASN A 283 5.59 13.29 -5.26
C ASN A 283 4.85 13.55 -6.57
N GLY A 284 3.78 12.80 -6.88
CA GLY A 284 2.99 12.95 -8.11
C GLY A 284 2.56 14.40 -8.40
N PRO A 285 1.90 15.09 -7.46
CA PRO A 285 1.49 16.48 -7.65
C PRO A 285 2.67 17.45 -7.77
N LEU A 286 3.77 17.21 -7.04
CA LEU A 286 4.97 18.06 -7.08
C LEU A 286 5.69 18.00 -8.44
N GLN A 287 5.54 16.89 -9.15
CA GLN A 287 6.11 16.68 -10.48
C GLN A 287 5.14 17.07 -11.61
N GLY A 288 3.92 17.51 -11.28
CA GLY A 288 2.88 17.83 -12.25
C GLY A 288 2.35 16.61 -13.02
N ARG A 289 2.49 15.40 -12.46
CA ARG A 289 2.04 14.14 -13.09
C ARG A 289 0.64 13.70 -12.63
N THR A 290 0.14 14.31 -11.56
CA THR A 290 -1.21 14.07 -11.03
C THR A 290 -1.81 15.41 -10.62
N SER A 291 -3.14 15.52 -10.70
CA SER A 291 -3.85 16.69 -10.21
C SER A 291 -3.74 16.82 -8.69
N THR A 292 -3.91 18.05 -8.21
CA THR A 292 -4.15 18.29 -6.78
C THR A 292 -5.60 17.93 -6.47
N LEU A 293 -5.82 17.16 -5.40
CA LEU A 293 -7.15 16.81 -4.93
C LEU A 293 -7.84 18.01 -4.27
N ASP A 294 -9.15 18.15 -4.48
CA ASP A 294 -9.96 19.29 -4.03
C ASP A 294 -9.95 19.41 -2.51
N LEU A 295 -10.02 18.27 -1.81
CA LEU A 295 -9.98 18.24 -0.35
C LEU A 295 -8.65 18.78 0.19
N ASP A 296 -7.55 18.48 -0.50
CA ASP A 296 -6.22 18.97 -0.16
C ASP A 296 -6.08 20.46 -0.48
N TYR A 297 -6.59 20.90 -1.63
CA TYR A 297 -6.63 22.32 -1.99
C TYR A 297 -7.44 23.13 -0.98
N SER A 298 -8.63 22.63 -0.61
CA SER A 298 -9.51 23.26 0.39
C SER A 298 -8.82 23.31 1.76
N ARG A 299 -8.30 22.18 2.26
CA ARG A 299 -7.63 22.11 3.58
C ARG A 299 -6.39 23.01 3.65
N ALA A 300 -5.64 23.16 2.57
CA ALA A 300 -4.50 24.08 2.52
C ALA A 300 -4.94 25.54 2.71
N ASN A 301 -6.13 25.90 2.23
CA ASN A 301 -6.61 27.27 2.20
C ASN A 301 -7.60 27.62 3.33
N MET A 302 -7.97 26.64 4.15
CA MET A 302 -8.69 26.90 5.41
C MET A 302 -7.80 27.67 6.39
N VAL A 303 -8.39 28.63 7.08
CA VAL A 303 -7.72 29.38 8.15
C VAL A 303 -7.37 28.39 9.28
N PRO A 304 -6.10 28.34 9.73
CA PRO A 304 -5.70 27.48 10.83
C PRO A 304 -6.51 27.76 12.10
N THR A 305 -6.83 26.73 12.87
CA THR A 305 -7.60 26.88 14.12
C THR A 305 -6.84 27.63 15.21
N ASP A 306 -5.52 27.71 15.09
CA ASP A 306 -4.56 28.39 15.97
C ASP A 306 -4.11 29.77 15.42
N TYR A 307 -4.76 30.26 14.36
CA TYR A 307 -4.39 31.49 13.66
C TYR A 307 -4.32 32.72 14.58
N ASP A 308 -5.19 32.80 15.60
CA ASP A 308 -5.23 33.93 16.54
C ASP A 308 -4.10 33.89 17.58
N THR A 309 -3.39 32.75 17.72
CA THR A 309 -2.37 32.55 18.76
C THR A 309 -0.92 32.57 18.24
N ASP A 310 -0.72 32.44 16.94
CA ASP A 310 0.62 32.42 16.33
C ASP A 310 0.72 33.37 15.12
N LEU A 311 1.17 34.60 15.37
CA LEU A 311 1.53 35.57 14.34
C LEU A 311 2.69 35.09 13.45
N GLU A 312 3.44 34.06 13.85
CA GLU A 312 4.53 33.44 13.10
C GLU A 312 4.08 32.26 12.22
N SER A 313 2.78 31.95 12.17
CA SER A 313 2.26 30.91 11.28
C SER A 313 2.68 31.16 9.84
N ALA A 314 3.29 30.15 9.19
CA ALA A 314 3.64 30.22 7.77
C ALA A 314 2.44 30.63 6.89
N TRP A 315 1.21 30.36 7.35
CA TRP A 315 -0.02 30.71 6.66
C TRP A 315 -0.25 32.23 6.51
N SER A 316 0.15 33.03 7.51
CA SER A 316 -0.02 34.50 7.54
C SER A 316 0.99 35.23 6.65
N ASN A 317 2.09 34.56 6.30
CA ASN A 317 3.16 35.14 5.49
C ASN A 317 2.89 35.00 3.99
N LEU A 318 2.15 35.95 3.42
CA LEU A 318 1.81 35.99 2.00
C LEU A 318 3.03 35.99 1.06
N ASN A 319 4.19 36.48 1.51
CA ASN A 319 5.42 36.47 0.71
C ASN A 319 5.98 35.04 0.51
N LEU A 320 5.62 34.08 1.37
CA LEU A 320 5.97 32.67 1.15
C LEU A 320 5.21 32.04 -0.02
N PHE A 321 4.06 32.63 -0.39
CA PHE A 321 3.13 32.07 -1.38
C PHE A 321 2.95 32.96 -2.60
N SER A 322 3.56 34.14 -2.66
CA SER A 322 3.57 34.96 -3.87
C SER A 322 4.58 34.44 -4.89
N ASN A 323 4.39 34.80 -6.17
CA ASN A 323 5.36 34.53 -7.22
C ASN A 323 5.95 35.87 -7.71
N GLY A 324 7.07 36.28 -7.12
CA GLY A 324 7.64 37.60 -7.36
C GLY A 324 6.68 38.71 -6.88
N ASN A 325 6.10 39.44 -7.82
CA ASN A 325 5.14 40.51 -7.53
C ASN A 325 3.67 40.09 -7.71
N ASP A 326 3.40 38.81 -8.02
CA ASP A 326 2.03 38.30 -8.13
C ASP A 326 1.49 37.84 -6.78
N PHE A 327 0.55 38.63 -6.26
CA PHE A 327 -0.20 38.38 -5.02
C PHE A 327 -1.68 38.09 -5.31
N SER A 328 -2.01 37.60 -6.51
CA SER A 328 -3.36 37.15 -6.81
C SER A 328 -3.76 35.99 -5.89
N THR A 329 -5.06 35.91 -5.56
CA THR A 329 -5.62 34.84 -4.73
C THR A 329 -5.29 33.46 -5.31
N GLU A 330 -5.43 33.29 -6.62
CA GLU A 330 -5.13 32.03 -7.32
C GLU A 330 -3.67 31.59 -7.10
N THR A 331 -2.72 32.51 -7.25
CA THR A 331 -1.29 32.24 -7.04
C THR A 331 -1.00 31.87 -5.59
N ILE A 332 -1.56 32.60 -4.63
CA ILE A 332 -1.37 32.33 -3.20
C ILE A 332 -1.93 30.95 -2.82
N GLU A 333 -3.17 30.65 -3.21
CA GLU A 333 -3.85 29.41 -2.84
C GLU A 333 -3.16 28.18 -3.45
N LYS A 334 -2.72 28.29 -4.71
CA LYS A 334 -1.94 27.25 -5.39
C LYS A 334 -0.60 27.02 -4.71
N ASN A 335 0.14 28.09 -4.43
CA ASN A 335 1.47 27.99 -3.82
C ASN A 335 1.41 27.49 -2.38
N ARG A 336 0.36 27.82 -1.63
CA ARG A 336 0.12 27.30 -0.29
C ARG A 336 -0.10 25.79 -0.31
N ASN A 337 -0.91 25.29 -1.25
CA ASN A 337 -1.09 23.85 -1.44
C ASN A 337 0.24 23.15 -1.79
N ILE A 338 1.03 23.71 -2.71
CA ILE A 338 2.36 23.19 -3.07
C ILE A 338 3.30 23.19 -1.86
N TYR A 339 3.27 24.24 -1.05
CA TYR A 339 4.07 24.33 0.16
C TYR A 339 3.79 23.18 1.13
N TYR A 340 2.51 22.95 1.48
CA TYR A 340 2.14 21.85 2.38
C TYR A 340 2.43 20.47 1.77
N GLN A 341 2.28 20.32 0.45
CA GLN A 341 2.68 19.11 -0.25
C GLN A 341 4.18 18.82 -0.11
N LYS A 342 5.04 19.84 -0.25
CA LYS A 342 6.50 19.71 -0.06
C LYS A 342 6.88 19.37 1.37
N GLN A 343 6.23 19.98 2.36
CA GLN A 343 6.46 19.67 3.77
C GLN A 343 6.15 18.20 4.07
N LEU A 344 4.99 17.72 3.59
CA LEU A 344 4.60 16.33 3.74
C LEU A 344 5.58 15.38 3.01
N ALA A 345 6.01 15.73 1.80
CA ALA A 345 6.98 14.93 1.05
C ALA A 345 8.31 14.75 1.81
N ASN A 346 8.82 15.81 2.44
CA ASN A 346 10.03 15.74 3.26
C ASN A 346 9.85 14.84 4.49
N GLN A 347 8.71 14.96 5.18
CA GLN A 347 8.38 14.12 6.34
C GLN A 347 8.27 12.65 5.96
N ILE A 348 7.50 12.36 4.90
CA ILE A 348 7.32 11.00 4.37
C ILE A 348 8.65 10.41 3.92
N ASN A 349 9.51 11.17 3.24
CA ASN A 349 10.82 10.68 2.80
C ASN A 349 11.70 10.24 3.98
N SER A 350 11.72 11.03 5.06
CA SER A 350 12.43 10.69 6.29
C SER A 350 11.87 9.41 6.93
N GLN A 351 10.54 9.33 7.05
CA GLN A 351 9.86 8.21 7.69
C GLN A 351 9.98 6.91 6.90
N VAL A 352 9.81 6.96 5.58
CA VAL A 352 10.01 5.82 4.69
C VAL A 352 11.47 5.33 4.73
N THR A 353 12.45 6.23 4.82
CA THR A 353 13.86 5.84 5.00
C THR A 353 14.05 5.04 6.30
N GLN A 354 13.39 5.43 7.38
CA GLN A 354 13.43 4.68 8.64
C GLN A 354 12.72 3.33 8.52
N MET A 355 11.55 3.29 7.88
CA MET A 355 10.83 2.03 7.61
C MET A 355 11.72 1.05 6.86
N ILE A 356 12.32 1.49 5.75
CA ILE A 356 13.26 0.69 4.95
C ILE A 356 14.40 0.15 5.82
N SER A 357 14.95 0.97 6.72
CA SER A 357 16.00 0.54 7.65
C SER A 357 15.54 -0.61 8.55
N LEU A 358 14.36 -0.47 9.18
CA LEU A 358 13.76 -1.48 10.05
C LEU A 358 13.46 -2.77 9.30
N LEU A 359 12.75 -2.68 8.17
CA LEU A 359 12.35 -3.84 7.35
C LEU A 359 13.55 -4.61 6.83
N THR A 360 14.58 -3.92 6.33
CA THR A 360 15.79 -4.63 5.91
C THR A 360 16.48 -5.30 7.09
N SER A 361 16.54 -4.66 8.24
CA SER A 361 17.15 -5.28 9.43
C SER A 361 16.39 -6.55 9.83
N SER A 362 15.05 -6.51 9.79
CA SER A 362 14.18 -7.67 10.03
C SER A 362 14.36 -8.81 9.02
N LEU A 363 14.76 -8.52 7.78
CA LEU A 363 15.03 -9.56 6.77
C LEU A 363 16.47 -10.09 6.84
N ASN A 364 17.43 -9.23 7.16
CA ASN A 364 18.85 -9.52 7.03
C ASN A 364 19.36 -10.57 8.02
N ILE A 365 18.80 -10.61 9.23
CA ILE A 365 18.94 -11.72 10.20
C ILE A 365 18.72 -13.09 9.54
N HIS A 366 17.73 -13.21 8.67
CA HIS A 366 17.34 -14.49 8.08
C HIS A 366 18.18 -14.86 6.85
N LEU A 367 19.16 -14.02 6.47
CA LEU A 367 20.04 -14.25 5.33
C LEU A 367 21.44 -14.67 5.76
N ASN A 368 21.83 -15.87 5.36
CA ASN A 368 23.20 -16.34 5.45
C ASN A 368 24.07 -15.75 4.33
N ILE A 369 25.39 -15.85 4.48
CA ILE A 369 26.36 -15.45 3.46
C ILE A 369 26.07 -16.22 2.15
N GLY A 370 25.94 -15.48 1.06
CA GLY A 370 25.60 -15.98 -0.28
C GLY A 370 24.10 -16.05 -0.56
N GLN A 371 23.23 -15.78 0.43
CA GLN A 371 21.79 -15.73 0.21
C GLN A 371 21.33 -14.33 -0.18
N LYS A 372 20.32 -14.30 -1.07
CA LYS A 372 19.62 -13.07 -1.48
C LYS A 372 18.14 -13.18 -1.20
N SER A 373 17.53 -12.07 -0.80
CA SER A 373 16.09 -11.87 -0.81
C SER A 373 15.75 -10.82 -1.86
N ILE A 374 14.81 -11.14 -2.75
CA ILE A 374 14.33 -10.20 -3.77
C ILE A 374 12.84 -9.99 -3.53
N ILE A 375 12.46 -8.74 -3.45
CA ILE A 375 11.08 -8.26 -3.46
C ILE A 375 10.92 -7.55 -4.80
N ASN A 376 10.16 -8.16 -5.71
CA ASN A 376 9.91 -7.60 -7.02
C ASN A 376 8.41 -7.42 -7.21
N THR A 377 7.99 -6.18 -7.34
CA THR A 377 6.58 -5.78 -7.42
C THR A 377 6.45 -4.75 -8.54
N SER A 378 5.23 -4.49 -9.02
CA SER A 378 5.00 -3.45 -10.04
C SER A 378 5.35 -2.02 -9.58
N GLN A 379 5.53 -1.82 -8.26
CA GLN A 379 5.76 -0.51 -7.65
C GLN A 379 7.20 -0.33 -7.14
N SER A 380 7.79 -1.41 -6.63
CA SER A 380 9.12 -1.39 -6.04
C SER A 380 9.93 -2.64 -6.35
N PHE A 381 11.24 -2.46 -6.41
CA PHE A 381 12.21 -3.54 -6.39
C PHE A 381 13.14 -3.36 -5.20
N VAL A 382 13.27 -4.39 -4.38
CA VAL A 382 14.22 -4.47 -3.28
C VAL A 382 15.04 -5.73 -3.46
N SER A 383 16.36 -5.61 -3.49
CA SER A 383 17.27 -6.73 -3.39
C SER A 383 18.13 -6.55 -2.14
N LEU A 384 18.12 -7.56 -1.29
CA LEU A 384 18.95 -7.66 -0.10
C LEU A 384 19.82 -8.89 -0.22
N GLU A 385 21.12 -8.73 -0.03
CA GLU A 385 22.06 -9.83 -0.17
C GLU A 385 23.20 -9.72 0.85
N THR A 386 23.48 -10.82 1.56
CA THR A 386 24.64 -10.90 2.46
C THR A 386 25.78 -11.57 1.70
N ILE A 387 26.87 -10.85 1.45
CA ILE A 387 27.99 -11.33 0.64
C ILE A 387 29.32 -11.20 1.35
N SER A 388 30.27 -12.06 1.00
CA SER A 388 31.65 -11.84 1.43
C SER A 388 32.19 -10.57 0.79
N ILE A 389 32.98 -9.83 1.56
CA ILE A 389 33.56 -8.55 1.12
C ILE A 389 34.44 -8.72 -0.13
N GLU A 390 35.06 -9.88 -0.29
CA GLU A 390 35.87 -10.25 -1.47
C GLU A 390 35.02 -10.35 -2.74
N SER A 391 33.74 -10.72 -2.62
CA SER A 391 32.80 -10.89 -3.74
C SER A 391 32.18 -9.57 -4.23
N LEU A 392 32.57 -8.43 -3.65
CA LEU A 392 32.12 -7.10 -4.10
C LEU A 392 32.87 -6.59 -5.33
N LYS A 393 34.12 -7.01 -5.53
CA LYS A 393 34.96 -6.51 -6.64
C LYS A 393 34.44 -7.04 -7.98
N ASP A 394 34.37 -6.14 -8.97
CA ASP A 394 33.87 -6.43 -10.33
C ASP A 394 32.47 -7.05 -10.36
N ARG A 395 31.66 -6.71 -9.36
CA ARG A 395 30.32 -7.28 -9.23
C ARG A 395 29.34 -6.49 -10.08
N LEU A 396 28.77 -7.17 -11.07
CA LEU A 396 27.60 -6.69 -11.79
C LEU A 396 26.33 -6.99 -10.99
N VAL A 397 25.60 -5.94 -10.61
CA VAL A 397 24.29 -6.05 -9.99
C VAL A 397 23.23 -5.75 -11.05
N LYS A 398 22.59 -6.81 -11.54
CA LYS A 398 21.44 -6.71 -12.45
C LYS A 398 20.17 -6.46 -11.64
N GLN A 399 19.37 -5.50 -12.07
CA GLN A 399 18.14 -5.10 -11.39
C GLN A 399 16.93 -5.38 -12.28
N VAL A 400 15.84 -4.62 -12.11
CA VAL A 400 14.67 -4.66 -12.97
C VAL A 400 15.03 -4.10 -14.35
N GLU A 401 14.68 -4.86 -15.39
CA GLU A 401 14.92 -4.54 -16.80
C GLU A 401 16.39 -4.26 -17.17
N ASN A 402 16.66 -3.07 -17.70
CA ASN A 402 17.96 -2.63 -18.24
C ASN A 402 18.82 -1.92 -17.19
N ALA A 403 18.30 -1.75 -15.96
CA ALA A 403 19.04 -1.10 -14.90
C ALA A 403 20.08 -2.07 -14.33
N GLN A 404 21.35 -1.68 -14.43
CA GLN A 404 22.47 -2.41 -13.87
C GLN A 404 23.50 -1.42 -13.36
N PHE A 405 24.15 -1.74 -12.25
CA PHE A 405 25.36 -1.06 -11.86
C PHE A 405 26.49 -2.07 -11.67
N ASN A 406 27.70 -1.62 -11.97
CA ASN A 406 28.91 -2.39 -11.75
C ASN A 406 29.66 -1.79 -10.57
N ILE A 407 30.04 -2.63 -9.62
CA ILE A 407 31.01 -2.24 -8.59
C ILE A 407 32.41 -2.41 -9.21
N PRO A 408 33.20 -1.33 -9.38
CA PRO A 408 34.46 -1.40 -10.08
C PRO A 408 35.49 -2.29 -9.36
N SER A 409 36.41 -2.90 -10.12
CA SER A 409 37.58 -3.67 -9.64
C SER A 409 38.37 -2.95 -8.56
N ASP A 410 38.45 -1.62 -8.68
CA ASP A 410 39.30 -0.74 -7.89
C ASP A 410 38.61 -0.30 -6.59
N PHE A 411 37.48 -0.92 -6.23
CA PHE A 411 36.79 -0.67 -4.97
C PHE A 411 37.69 -1.03 -3.77
N ILE A 412 38.16 0.00 -3.06
CA ILE A 412 39.08 -0.14 -1.91
C ILE A 412 38.26 -0.46 -0.67
N LEU A 413 38.47 -1.66 -0.12
CA LEU A 413 37.84 -2.14 1.10
C LEU A 413 38.86 -2.09 2.24
N ASN A 414 38.56 -1.33 3.30
CA ASN A 414 39.48 -1.06 4.41
C ASN A 414 39.24 -2.02 5.60
N THR A 415 38.99 -3.30 5.29
CA THR A 415 38.41 -4.29 6.22
C THR A 415 39.06 -5.66 6.04
N THR A 416 38.99 -6.51 7.06
CA THR A 416 39.58 -7.86 7.06
C THR A 416 38.88 -8.80 6.06
N SER A 417 39.65 -9.72 5.46
CA SER A 417 39.23 -10.62 4.37
C SER A 417 38.05 -11.55 4.69
N ASN A 418 37.77 -11.81 5.98
CA ASN A 418 36.68 -12.71 6.41
C ASN A 418 35.35 -12.00 6.70
N SER A 419 35.23 -10.73 6.35
CA SER A 419 34.05 -9.92 6.69
C SER A 419 32.93 -10.11 5.67
N SER A 420 31.70 -9.95 6.13
CA SER A 420 30.51 -9.94 5.27
C SER A 420 29.87 -8.55 5.21
N VAL A 421 29.26 -8.23 4.09
CA VAL A 421 28.53 -6.99 3.86
C VAL A 421 27.13 -7.32 3.41
N SER A 422 26.15 -6.62 3.98
CA SER A 422 24.81 -6.58 3.46
C SER A 422 24.74 -5.53 2.35
N LEU A 423 24.51 -5.99 1.13
CA LEU A 423 24.23 -5.17 -0.04
C LEU A 423 22.72 -4.97 -0.15
N ARG A 424 22.29 -3.71 -0.09
CA ARG A 424 20.90 -3.31 -0.23
C ARG A 424 20.72 -2.44 -1.48
N VAL A 425 19.78 -2.84 -2.32
CA VAL A 425 19.43 -2.14 -3.56
C VAL A 425 17.92 -1.94 -3.59
N ILE A 426 17.47 -0.69 -3.68
CA ILE A 426 16.05 -0.35 -3.71
C ILE A 426 15.75 0.61 -4.86
N PHE A 427 14.69 0.29 -5.61
CA PHE A 427 14.11 1.13 -6.64
C PHE A 427 12.64 1.38 -6.36
N TYR A 428 12.28 2.65 -6.49
CA TYR A 428 10.90 3.10 -6.57
C TYR A 428 10.66 3.77 -7.92
N ASN A 429 9.39 3.82 -8.29
CA ASN A 429 8.88 4.27 -9.58
C ASN A 429 9.20 5.76 -9.94
N LEU A 430 9.68 6.56 -8.99
CA LEU A 430 9.99 8.00 -9.16
C LEU A 430 11.45 8.37 -8.90
N ASN A 431 12.41 7.68 -9.55
CA ASN A 431 13.85 8.01 -9.52
C ASN A 431 14.50 8.00 -8.11
N HIS A 432 13.91 7.30 -7.15
CA HIS A 432 14.56 7.11 -5.85
C HIS A 432 15.37 5.82 -5.89
N PHE A 433 16.68 5.98 -5.97
CA PHE A 433 17.66 4.90 -5.90
C PHE A 433 18.34 4.94 -4.54
N TYR A 434 18.22 3.85 -3.78
CA TYR A 434 18.99 3.67 -2.57
C TYR A 434 19.96 2.51 -2.76
N LEU A 435 21.25 2.83 -2.69
CA LEU A 435 22.32 1.86 -2.55
C LEU A 435 22.94 2.03 -1.16
N LEU A 436 22.86 0.99 -0.34
CA LEU A 436 23.47 0.98 0.98
C LEU A 436 24.35 -0.26 1.13
N PHE A 437 25.58 -0.03 1.57
CA PHE A 437 26.46 -1.07 2.08
C PHE A 437 26.42 -1.00 3.60
N GLN A 438 25.90 -2.06 4.23
CA GLN A 438 25.90 -2.18 5.67
C GLN A 438 26.88 -3.28 6.08
N TYR A 439 27.90 -2.89 6.82
CA TYR A 439 28.85 -3.84 7.40
C TYR A 439 28.13 -4.65 8.48
N LEU A 440 28.29 -5.98 8.45
CA LEU A 440 27.67 -6.91 9.40
C LEU A 440 28.64 -7.36 10.48
#